data_AF-A0A8X6K8R3-F1
#
_entry.id   AF-A0A8X6K8R3-F1
#
_cell.length_a   1.000
_cell.length_b   1.000
_cell.length_c   1.000
_cell.angle_alpha   90.00
_cell.angle_beta   90.00
_cell.angle_gamma   90.00
#
_symmetry.space_group_name_H-M   'P 1'
#
loop_
_entity.id
_entity.type
_entity.pdbx_description
1 polymer ?
#
loop_
_entity_poly.entity_id
_entity_poly.type
_entity_poly.pdbx_seq_one_letter_code
_entity_poly.pdbx_strand_id
1 'polypeptide(L)'
;MAQFDGHAAKRQRTDNEGGREFGGNFYNNNYNRGPPQRREGFEEKPNHILLITVINPAYPITTDVIHTICSPSGKVLRIVIFKKNGVQAMVEYPF
;
A
#
# COMPACT_ATOMS: atom_id res chain seq x y z
N MET A 1 14.97 -44.02 -2.08
CA MET A 1 15.05 -42.70 -2.74
C MET A 1 13.70 -42.45 -3.40
N ALA A 2 12.78 -41.75 -2.73
CA ALA A 2 11.44 -41.47 -3.25
C ALA A 2 11.36 -39.98 -3.60
N GLN A 3 11.11 -39.67 -4.87
CA GLN A 3 10.79 -38.33 -5.35
C GLN A 3 9.38 -37.97 -4.88
N PHE A 4 9.23 -36.83 -4.22
CA PHE A 4 7.95 -36.20 -3.89
C PHE A 4 7.83 -34.93 -4.72
N ASP A 5 6.88 -34.89 -5.66
CA ASP A 5 6.39 -33.66 -6.27
C ASP A 5 4.94 -33.46 -5.83
N GLY A 6 4.72 -32.44 -5.00
CA GLY A 6 3.45 -32.19 -4.33
C GLY A 6 3.05 -30.73 -4.44
N HIS A 7 2.35 -30.39 -5.53
CA HIS A 7 1.57 -29.15 -5.61
C HIS A 7 0.22 -29.34 -4.91
N ALA A 8 0.01 -28.65 -3.79
CA ALA A 8 -1.23 -28.71 -3.01
C ALA A 8 -2.39 -28.05 -3.78
N ALA A 9 -3.37 -28.86 -4.20
CA ALA A 9 -4.64 -28.38 -4.75
C ALA A 9 -5.46 -27.65 -3.66
N LYS A 10 -5.89 -26.42 -3.96
CA LYS A 10 -6.71 -25.57 -3.09
C LYS A 10 -8.09 -26.21 -2.89
N ARG A 11 -8.46 -26.49 -1.63
CA ARG A 11 -9.79 -27.03 -1.29
C ARG A 11 -10.88 -25.97 -1.49
N GLN A 12 -11.91 -26.33 -2.24
CA GLN A 12 -13.13 -25.57 -2.50
C GLN A 12 -14.08 -25.72 -1.31
N ARG A 13 -14.59 -24.61 -0.75
CA ARG A 13 -15.63 -24.65 0.30
C ARG A 13 -16.99 -24.92 -0.35
N THR A 14 -17.73 -25.86 0.22
CA THR A 14 -19.02 -26.38 -0.28
C THR A 14 -20.15 -25.98 0.66
N ASP A 15 -21.02 -25.08 0.20
CA ASP A 15 -22.21 -24.72 0.95
C ASP A 15 -23.31 -24.28 -0.06
N ASN A 16 -24.49 -24.89 0.06
CA ASN A 16 -25.83 -24.40 -0.33
C ASN A 16 -26.58 -25.30 -1.36
N GLU A 17 -27.38 -26.22 -0.82
CA GLU A 17 -28.45 -26.91 -1.55
C GLU A 17 -29.64 -25.97 -1.72
N GLY A 18 -29.97 -25.64 -2.96
CA GLY A 18 -31.16 -24.85 -3.27
C GLY A 18 -31.48 -24.81 -4.77
N GLY A 19 -32.55 -25.52 -5.15
CA GLY A 19 -33.54 -25.03 -6.11
C GLY A 19 -33.21 -25.09 -7.60
N ARG A 20 -34.09 -25.77 -8.33
CA ARG A 20 -34.26 -25.79 -9.79
C ARG A 20 -34.32 -24.37 -10.39
N GLU A 21 -33.96 -24.23 -11.67
CA GLU A 21 -34.83 -23.69 -12.75
C GLU A 21 -34.11 -22.90 -13.87
N PHE A 22 -34.22 -23.46 -15.09
CA PHE A 22 -34.47 -22.83 -16.39
C PHE A 22 -33.46 -21.84 -17.02
N GLY A 23 -32.97 -22.28 -18.20
CA GLY A 23 -32.97 -21.54 -19.47
C GLY A 23 -32.66 -20.05 -19.45
N GLY A 24 -31.47 -19.68 -19.93
CA GLY A 24 -31.16 -18.32 -20.36
C GLY A 24 -30.01 -18.33 -21.36
N ASN A 25 -30.25 -17.79 -22.55
CA ASN A 25 -29.29 -17.63 -23.64
C ASN A 25 -27.93 -17.08 -23.16
N PHE A 26 -26.88 -17.91 -23.21
CA PHE A 26 -25.51 -17.50 -22.89
C PHE A 26 -24.75 -16.86 -24.07
N TYR A 27 -25.46 -16.26 -25.04
CA TYR A 27 -24.82 -15.30 -25.93
C TYR A 27 -24.73 -13.96 -25.20
N ASN A 28 -23.75 -13.84 -24.30
CA ASN A 28 -23.42 -12.55 -23.69
C ASN A 28 -22.16 -11.98 -24.34
N ASN A 29 -22.34 -10.78 -24.90
CA ASN A 29 -21.41 -9.97 -25.66
C ASN A 29 -20.03 -9.86 -24.98
N ASN A 30 -19.04 -10.56 -25.52
CA ASN A 30 -17.63 -10.32 -25.19
C ASN A 30 -16.94 -9.27 -26.10
N TYR A 31 -17.66 -8.65 -27.02
CA TYR A 31 -17.08 -7.62 -27.90
C TYR A 31 -17.03 -6.21 -27.27
N ASN A 32 -17.48 -6.04 -26.02
CA ASN A 32 -17.39 -4.77 -25.28
C ASN A 32 -16.47 -4.81 -24.05
N ARG A 33 -15.71 -5.89 -23.84
CA ARG A 33 -14.56 -5.80 -22.93
C ARG A 33 -13.41 -5.16 -23.68
N GLY A 34 -13.49 -3.83 -23.79
CA GLY A 34 -12.32 -3.01 -24.11
C GLY A 34 -11.15 -3.42 -23.21
N PRO A 35 -9.90 -3.20 -23.66
CA PRO A 35 -8.72 -3.55 -22.88
C PRO A 35 -8.90 -3.04 -21.45
N PRO A 36 -8.41 -3.77 -20.42
CA PRO A 36 -8.44 -3.27 -19.06
C PRO A 36 -7.88 -1.87 -19.11
N GLN A 37 -8.71 -0.87 -18.76
CA GLN A 37 -8.28 0.51 -18.63
C GLN A 37 -7.11 0.45 -17.67
N ARG A 38 -5.89 0.44 -18.24
CA ARG A 38 -4.64 0.67 -17.51
C ARG A 38 -4.95 1.98 -16.82
N ARG A 39 -5.18 1.92 -15.50
CA ARG A 39 -5.60 3.04 -14.66
C ARG A 39 -4.97 4.29 -15.25
N GLU A 40 -5.76 5.04 -16.03
CA GLU A 40 -5.22 6.17 -16.76
C GLU A 40 -4.61 7.05 -15.69
N GLY A 41 -3.35 7.41 -15.90
CA GLY A 41 -2.47 7.93 -14.87
C GLY A 41 -3.22 8.94 -14.02
N PHE A 42 -3.56 8.54 -12.80
CA PHE A 42 -3.71 9.51 -11.74
C PHE A 42 -2.35 10.20 -11.73
N GLU A 43 -2.30 11.45 -12.19
CA GLU A 43 -1.17 12.31 -11.90
C GLU A 43 -1.03 12.26 -10.37
N GLU A 44 -0.11 11.43 -9.89
CA GLU A 44 0.12 11.27 -8.47
C GLU A 44 0.63 12.62 -8.00
N LYS A 45 -0.28 13.41 -7.44
CA LYS A 45 0.08 14.70 -6.84
C LYS A 45 1.25 14.43 -5.89
N PRO A 46 2.35 15.17 -6.03
CA PRO A 46 3.51 14.99 -5.16
C PRO A 46 3.08 15.06 -3.69
N ASN A 47 3.52 14.10 -2.89
CA ASN A 47 3.29 14.14 -1.45
C ASN A 47 4.40 14.94 -0.78
N HIS A 48 4.02 15.99 -0.06
CA HIS A 48 4.96 16.88 0.63
C HIS A 48 5.36 16.35 2.03
N ILE A 49 5.30 15.04 2.23
CA ILE A 49 5.60 14.37 3.50
C ILE A 49 6.82 13.49 3.34
N LEU A 50 7.84 13.72 4.16
CA LEU A 50 9.03 12.89 4.24
C LEU A 50 8.95 11.98 5.46
N LEU A 51 9.18 10.69 5.24
CA LEU A 51 9.42 9.71 6.30
C LEU A 51 10.93 9.58 6.51
N ILE A 52 11.39 10.02 7.67
CA ILE A 52 12.78 9.95 8.10
C ILE A 52 12.94 8.79 9.08
N THR A 53 13.95 7.95 8.87
CA THR A 53 14.34 6.90 9.83
C THR A 53 15.70 7.23 10.42
N VAL A 54 15.78 7.30 11.74
CA VAL A 54 17.03 7.60 12.45
C VAL A 54 17.75 6.29 12.77
N ILE A 55 18.96 6.14 12.21
CA ILE A 55 19.79 4.97 12.40
C ILE A 55 20.68 5.19 13.63
N ASN A 56 20.76 4.19 14.51
CA ASN A 56 21.58 4.20 15.73
C ASN A 56 21.45 5.49 16.57
N PRO A 57 20.24 5.89 17.00
CA PRO A 57 20.06 7.08 17.81
C PRO A 57 20.73 6.91 19.18
N ALA A 58 21.92 7.52 19.36
CA ALA A 58 22.64 7.53 20.64
C ALA A 58 22.08 8.56 21.64
N TYR A 59 21.35 9.55 21.13
CA TYR A 59 20.71 10.62 21.92
C TYR A 59 19.22 10.72 21.60
N PRO A 60 18.41 11.29 22.51
CA PRO A 60 17.00 11.52 22.25
C PRO A 60 16.82 12.44 21.03
N ILE A 61 16.04 12.02 20.03
CA ILE A 61 15.64 12.92 18.93
C ILE A 61 14.32 13.58 19.31
N THR A 62 14.38 14.90 19.38
CA THR A 62 13.23 15.77 19.63
C THR A 62 12.78 16.41 18.32
N THR A 63 11.60 17.04 18.35
CA THR A 63 11.09 17.83 17.24
C THR A 63 12.04 18.94 16.84
N ASP A 64 12.74 19.55 17.79
CA ASP A 64 13.65 20.68 17.54
C ASP A 64 14.89 20.25 16.77
N VAL A 65 15.42 19.06 17.05
CA VAL A 65 16.54 18.48 16.30
C VAL A 65 16.13 18.24 14.84
N ILE A 66 14.96 17.62 14.63
CA ILE A 66 14.43 17.38 13.28
C ILE A 66 14.15 18.71 12.57
N HIS A 67 13.54 19.68 13.24
CA HIS A 67 13.27 21.01 12.69
C HIS A 67 14.57 21.70 12.26
N THR A 68 15.62 21.65 13.09
CA THR A 68 16.92 22.27 12.79
C THR A 68 17.55 21.66 11.53
N ILE A 69 17.44 20.35 11.35
CA ILE A 69 17.96 19.65 10.17
C ILE A 69 17.12 19.97 8.91
N CYS A 70 15.80 20.07 9.06
CA CYS A 70 14.86 20.24 7.95
C CYS A 70 14.65 21.71 7.54
N SER A 71 14.87 22.67 8.44
CA SER A 71 14.66 24.10 8.18
C SER A 71 15.44 24.67 6.98
N PRO A 72 16.68 24.23 6.67
CA PRO A 72 17.39 24.67 5.47
C PRO A 72 16.77 24.18 4.16
N SER A 73 16.03 23.07 4.18
CA SER A 73 15.37 22.50 3.00
C SER A 73 14.06 23.21 2.66
N GLY A 74 13.45 23.90 3.63
CA GLY A 74 12.21 24.64 3.44
C GLY A 74 11.48 24.88 4.75
N LYS A 75 10.34 25.58 4.68
CA LYS A 75 9.48 25.81 5.84
C LYS A 75 8.86 24.49 6.30
N VAL A 76 9.16 24.07 7.51
CA VAL A 76 8.54 22.88 8.12
C VAL A 76 7.17 23.24 8.69
N LEU A 77 6.14 22.47 8.35
CA LEU A 77 4.77 22.69 8.85
C LEU A 77 4.47 21.83 10.08
N ARG A 78 4.72 20.53 9.98
CA ARG A 78 4.41 19.55 11.03
C ARG A 78 5.51 18.52 11.14
N ILE A 79 5.81 18.13 12.37
CA ILE A 79 6.74 17.05 12.70
C ILE A 79 6.01 16.09 13.64
N VAL A 80 6.00 14.81 13.29
CA VAL A 80 5.48 13.74 14.15
C VAL A 80 6.57 12.71 14.35
N ILE A 81 6.89 12.37 15.60
CA ILE A 81 7.90 11.38 15.94
C ILE A 81 7.22 10.16 16.53
N PHE A 82 7.63 8.97 16.09
CA PHE A 82 7.11 7.69 16.58
C PHE A 82 8.25 6.72 16.89
N LYS A 83 8.02 5.90 17.92
CA LYS A 83 8.95 4.90 18.42
C LYS A 83 8.27 3.54 18.42
N LYS A 84 8.13 2.95 17.24
CA LYS A 84 7.49 1.63 17.08
C LYS A 84 8.46 0.53 16.68
N ASN A 85 9.55 0.86 15.96
CA ASN A 85 10.65 -0.04 15.57
C ASN A 85 11.92 0.78 15.26
N GLY A 86 12.46 1.45 16.28
CA GLY A 86 13.41 2.55 16.10
C GLY A 86 12.72 3.92 16.06
N VAL A 87 13.51 4.97 15.88
CA VAL A 87 13.02 6.34 15.88
C VAL A 87 12.76 6.76 14.43
N GLN A 88 11.50 7.13 14.16
CA GLN A 88 11.09 7.65 12.86
C GLN A 88 10.39 8.99 13.05
N ALA A 89 10.53 9.86 12.05
CA ALA A 89 9.89 11.16 12.02
C ALA A 89 9.20 11.39 10.68
N MET A 90 7.95 11.85 10.71
CA MET A 90 7.26 12.38 9.55
C MET A 90 7.36 13.90 9.56
N VAL A 91 7.80 14.48 8.46
CA VAL A 91 7.95 15.92 8.28
C VAL A 91 7.14 16.36 7.09
N GLU A 92 6.26 17.35 7.28
CA GLU A 92 5.46 17.93 6.20
C GLU A 92 5.99 19.30 5.79
N TYR A 93 6.01 19.53 4.48
CA TYR A 93 6.33 20.80 3.83
C TYR A 93 5.10 21.38 3.12
N PRO A 94 5.08 22.70 2.88
CA PRO A 94 3.95 23.37 2.24
C PRO A 94 3.81 23.10 0.73
N PHE A 95 4.89 22.67 0.06
CA PHE A 95 4.97 22.42 -1.39
C PHE A 95 6.21 21.59 -1.73
#